data_AF-A0A2B8BJL1-F1
#
_entry.id   AF-A0A2B8BJL1-F1
#
_cell.length_a   1.000
_cell.length_b   1.000
_cell.length_c   1.000
_cell.angle_alpha   90.00
_cell.angle_beta   90.00
_cell.angle_gamma   90.00
#
_symmetry.space_group_name_H-M   'P 1'
#
loop_
_entity.id
_entity.type
_entity.pdbx_description
1 polymer ?
#
loop_
_entity_poly.entity_id
_entity_poly.type
_entity_poly.pdbx_seq_one_letter_code
_entity_poly.pdbx_strand_id
1 'polypeptide(L)'
;MTVLAALNGYYDRLADRGEVPPFGYSTERIAHIIVLSPDGEPVEILPWQSLSGKKAEPRPAAVPQSFKRPGTTPRSFFLWDNGKFVLGLGLDKATRQRVAHPANHAAFQELHRRLLAGTEDAGLVALLRFLDVWAADHFDACGFTDAMLDQNFMFMLDGDRNDRGEPRFLHDRPAARRIWERAVAEGAGGEGICLVTGTRQPIARLHPAIKGVMGAQSSGASIVSFNNDAFTSYGKEQGLNAPVSEAAAFGYGAALNALLARGSGNRLVIGDATTVFWADASGGEESAKKAEVLFHDLLSPPPAEDADEAQAIRNALLPVSQGRPVREIAPELDERTRFYVLGLSPNIARLSVRFWLEDSFSAIAERVGRHWEDLRIDPSPWRTAPAVWMLLRETAPLGKTENIAPQLAGEVMRAILTGGRYPRSLLAAVITRIRAGDPVNGVKAAICRACLNRDSRLGTKKTEEIPVSLNRDEANPAYRLGRLFAVLEGAQRAALGDVNASIRDRYFGAASATPASVFPMLLRNSNHHLAVLRKGDKPRLGGWFEGEIGQILGGLDSGFPRSLRIEDQGRFAIGYYHQRYSGKAAASTDRPGATEQTVSED
;
A
#
# COMPACT_ATOMS: atom_id res chain seq x y z
N MET A 1 7.01 20.92 -4.37
CA MET A 1 6.97 20.49 -5.78
C MET A 1 5.59 19.87 -6.09
N THR A 2 5.16 19.74 -7.35
CA THR A 2 3.92 18.97 -7.66
C THR A 2 4.24 17.47 -7.73
N VAL A 3 3.23 16.61 -7.54
CA VAL A 3 3.39 15.14 -7.65
C VAL A 3 4.01 14.74 -8.99
N LEU A 4 3.51 15.31 -10.09
CA LEU A 4 3.96 14.98 -11.44
C LEU A 4 5.40 15.45 -11.70
N ALA A 5 5.79 16.61 -11.16
CA ALA A 5 7.16 17.10 -11.26
C ALA A 5 8.14 16.25 -10.46
N ALA A 6 7.77 15.84 -9.25
CA ALA A 6 8.60 14.94 -8.43
C ALA A 6 8.77 13.56 -9.07
N LEU A 7 7.71 12.99 -9.65
CA LEU A 7 7.78 11.76 -10.42
C LEU A 7 8.61 11.91 -11.70
N ASN A 8 8.54 13.06 -12.38
CA ASN A 8 9.35 13.31 -13.56
C ASN A 8 10.83 13.41 -13.23
N GLY A 9 11.21 14.10 -12.15
CA GLY A 9 12.60 14.13 -11.69
C GLY A 9 13.10 12.74 -11.25
N TYR A 10 12.22 11.91 -10.68
CA TYR A 10 12.56 10.52 -10.37
C TYR A 10 12.76 9.67 -11.63
N TYR A 11 11.97 9.92 -12.68
CA TYR A 11 12.17 9.27 -13.98
C TYR A 11 13.54 9.58 -14.57
N ASP A 12 13.98 10.84 -14.56
CA ASP A 12 15.29 11.23 -15.10
C ASP A 12 16.41 10.42 -14.41
N ARG A 13 16.35 10.29 -13.08
CA ARG A 13 17.28 9.45 -12.29
C ARG A 13 17.23 7.96 -12.69
N LEU A 14 16.05 7.39 -12.88
CA LEU A 14 15.92 5.98 -13.30
C LEU A 14 16.41 5.78 -14.74
N ALA A 15 16.18 6.74 -15.62
CA ALA A 15 16.56 6.70 -17.02
C ALA A 15 18.09 6.74 -17.17
N ASP A 16 18.78 7.59 -16.41
CA ASP A 16 20.25 7.66 -16.36
C ASP A 16 20.89 6.32 -15.93
N ARG A 17 20.16 5.51 -15.16
CA ARG A 17 20.56 4.17 -14.71
C ARG A 17 20.10 3.04 -15.63
N GLY A 18 19.32 3.34 -16.67
CA GLY A 18 18.72 2.35 -17.57
C GLY A 18 17.66 1.45 -16.91
N GLU A 19 17.03 1.90 -15.82
CA GLU A 19 16.05 1.13 -15.04
C GLU A 19 14.61 1.30 -15.52
N VAL A 20 14.38 2.30 -16.37
CA VAL A 20 13.10 2.59 -17.02
C VAL A 20 13.31 2.73 -18.53
N PRO A 21 12.28 2.44 -19.34
CA PRO A 21 12.37 2.61 -20.78
C PRO A 21 12.60 4.08 -21.14
N PRO A 22 13.41 4.37 -22.18
CA PRO A 22 13.60 5.73 -22.68
C PRO A 22 12.31 6.29 -23.29
N PHE A 23 12.24 7.61 -23.46
CA PHE A 23 11.08 8.28 -24.06
C PHE A 23 10.64 7.60 -25.36
N GLY A 24 9.33 7.36 -25.48
CA GLY A 24 8.74 6.63 -26.60
C GLY A 24 8.76 5.10 -26.44
N TYR A 25 9.28 4.53 -25.35
CA TYR A 25 9.27 3.09 -25.11
C TYR A 25 8.47 2.71 -23.85
N SER A 26 7.94 1.49 -23.77
CA SER A 26 7.25 0.99 -22.58
C SER A 26 7.76 -0.39 -22.19
N THR A 27 7.77 -0.68 -20.90
CA THR A 27 8.03 -2.04 -20.41
C THR A 27 6.76 -2.88 -20.54
N GLU A 28 6.78 -3.87 -21.42
CA GLU A 28 5.66 -4.77 -21.65
C GLU A 28 6.09 -6.23 -21.51
N ARG A 29 5.15 -7.10 -21.16
CA ARG A 29 5.43 -8.52 -21.00
C ARG A 29 5.37 -9.21 -22.35
N ILE A 30 6.53 -9.63 -22.85
CA ILE A 30 6.70 -10.35 -24.10
C ILE A 30 6.97 -11.81 -23.78
N ALA A 31 6.44 -12.73 -24.58
CA ALA A 31 6.55 -14.15 -24.30
C ALA A 31 7.28 -14.93 -25.38
N HIS A 32 7.26 -14.45 -26.62
CA HIS A 32 7.84 -15.14 -27.75
C HIS A 32 8.58 -14.16 -28.66
N ILE A 33 9.65 -14.64 -29.29
CA ILE A 33 10.40 -13.95 -30.33
C ILE A 33 10.20 -14.73 -31.63
N ILE A 34 9.72 -14.06 -32.66
CA ILE A 34 9.66 -14.61 -34.02
C ILE A 34 10.99 -14.28 -34.69
N VAL A 35 11.79 -15.31 -34.95
CA VAL A 35 13.06 -15.18 -35.69
C VAL A 35 12.74 -15.28 -37.17
N LEU A 36 13.10 -14.25 -37.92
CA LEU A 36 12.83 -14.14 -39.36
C LEU A 36 14.11 -14.39 -40.15
N SER A 37 14.02 -15.16 -41.23
CA SER A 37 15.06 -15.19 -42.26
C SER A 37 15.12 -13.84 -42.99
N PRO A 38 16.19 -13.55 -43.76
CA PRO A 38 16.21 -12.38 -44.65
C PRO A 38 15.04 -12.31 -45.64
N ASP A 39 14.45 -13.45 -45.99
CA ASP A 39 13.29 -13.55 -46.89
C ASP A 39 11.94 -13.40 -46.18
N GLY A 40 11.95 -13.22 -44.85
CA GLY A 40 10.74 -13.01 -44.05
C GLY A 40 10.04 -14.30 -43.62
N GLU A 41 10.67 -15.46 -43.78
CA GLU A 41 10.14 -16.72 -43.29
C GLU A 41 10.40 -16.86 -41.78
N PRO A 42 9.41 -17.27 -40.96
CA PRO A 42 9.65 -17.62 -39.57
C PRO A 42 10.51 -18.89 -39.49
N VAL A 43 11.77 -18.74 -39.09
CA VAL A 43 12.71 -19.87 -38.97
C VAL A 43 12.63 -20.54 -37.60
N GLU A 44 12.34 -19.75 -36.56
CA GLU A 44 12.28 -20.23 -35.18
C GLU A 44 11.38 -19.33 -34.32
N ILE A 45 10.68 -19.93 -33.35
CA ILE A 45 9.91 -19.21 -32.33
C ILE A 45 10.58 -19.42 -30.96
N LEU A 46 11.39 -18.46 -30.54
CA LEU A 46 12.14 -18.54 -29.30
C LEU A 46 11.28 -18.11 -28.09
N PRO A 47 11.34 -18.81 -26.95
CA PRO A 47 10.68 -18.38 -25.74
C PRO A 47 11.41 -17.18 -25.11
N TRP A 48 10.67 -16.12 -24.78
CA TRP A 48 11.11 -15.00 -23.94
C TRP A 48 10.36 -15.04 -22.60
N GLN A 49 10.50 -16.16 -21.88
CA GLN A 49 9.78 -16.43 -20.64
C GLN A 49 10.75 -16.74 -19.49
N SER A 50 10.32 -16.49 -18.25
CA SER A 50 11.04 -16.85 -17.03
C SER A 50 10.40 -18.10 -16.42
N LEU A 51 11.22 -19.00 -15.91
CA LEU A 51 10.79 -20.20 -15.16
C LEU A 51 10.62 -19.93 -13.66
N SER A 52 10.16 -18.73 -13.28
CA SER A 52 9.92 -18.39 -11.87
C SER A 52 8.60 -18.97 -11.38
N GLY A 53 8.60 -20.27 -11.01
CA GLY A 53 7.46 -20.97 -10.40
C GLY A 53 6.99 -22.19 -11.19
N LYS A 54 5.72 -22.60 -11.01
CA LYS A 54 5.13 -23.79 -11.66
C LYS A 54 4.75 -23.60 -13.15
N LYS A 55 4.79 -22.37 -13.67
CA LYS A 55 4.45 -22.03 -15.07
C LYS A 55 5.45 -21.02 -15.63
N ALA A 56 5.77 -21.15 -16.91
CA ALA A 56 6.57 -20.16 -17.63
C ALA A 56 5.79 -18.84 -17.74
N GLU A 57 6.39 -17.74 -17.31
CA GLU A 57 5.77 -16.41 -17.39
C GLU A 57 6.48 -15.52 -18.43
N PRO A 58 5.74 -14.77 -19.26
CA PRO A 58 6.32 -13.77 -20.18
C PRO A 58 7.28 -12.80 -19.47
N ARG A 59 8.44 -12.52 -20.05
CA ARG A 59 9.45 -11.61 -19.47
C ARG A 59 9.18 -10.15 -19.85
N PRO A 60 9.46 -9.19 -18.95
CA PRO A 60 9.46 -7.77 -19.31
C PRO A 60 10.49 -7.47 -20.42
N ALA A 61 10.13 -6.63 -21.39
CA ALA A 61 11.03 -6.07 -22.40
C ALA A 61 10.69 -4.59 -22.65
N ALA A 62 11.70 -3.77 -22.95
CA ALA A 62 11.52 -2.37 -23.33
C ALA A 62 11.23 -2.29 -24.84
N VAL A 63 9.96 -2.11 -25.19
CA VAL A 63 9.48 -2.11 -26.58
C VAL A 63 8.88 -0.74 -26.96
N PRO A 64 8.73 -0.41 -28.25
CA PRO A 64 8.05 0.82 -28.68
C PRO A 64 6.70 1.01 -27.96
N GLN A 65 6.42 2.22 -27.50
CA GLN A 65 5.39 2.50 -26.49
C GLN A 65 4.01 1.94 -26.85
N SER A 66 3.41 1.24 -25.89
CA SER A 66 2.02 0.79 -25.94
C SER A 66 1.03 1.95 -25.66
N PHE A 67 -0.21 1.77 -26.07
CA PHE A 67 -1.29 2.71 -25.75
C PHE A 67 -2.60 1.96 -25.48
N LYS A 68 -3.53 2.63 -24.78
CA LYS A 68 -4.89 2.10 -24.59
C LYS A 68 -5.61 2.07 -25.95
N ARG A 69 -5.95 0.87 -26.42
CA ARG A 69 -6.67 0.68 -27.69
C ARG A 69 -8.12 1.19 -27.59
N PRO A 70 -8.62 1.90 -28.61
CA PRO A 70 -10.06 2.14 -28.73
C PRO A 70 -10.77 0.81 -28.99
N GLY A 71 -11.93 0.59 -28.34
CA GLY A 71 -12.65 -0.68 -28.44
C GLY A 71 -13.29 -0.96 -29.80
N THR A 72 -13.33 0.05 -30.68
CA THR A 72 -14.05 0.02 -31.97
C THR A 72 -13.14 -0.15 -33.18
N THR A 73 -11.89 0.30 -33.11
CA THR A 73 -10.97 0.33 -34.27
C THR A 73 -9.66 -0.37 -33.90
N PRO A 74 -9.26 -1.44 -34.62
CA PRO A 74 -7.97 -2.09 -34.39
C PRO A 74 -6.81 -1.11 -34.61
N ARG A 75 -5.93 -0.99 -33.62
CA ARG A 75 -4.71 -0.19 -33.71
C ARG A 75 -3.55 -1.00 -33.13
N SER A 76 -2.59 -1.31 -33.99
CA SER A 76 -1.43 -2.17 -33.65
C SER A 76 -0.33 -1.37 -32.96
N PHE A 77 0.53 -2.09 -32.23
CA PHE A 77 1.80 -1.54 -31.74
C PHE A 77 2.92 -1.76 -32.78
N PHE A 78 3.97 -0.93 -32.71
CA PHE A 78 5.09 -0.94 -33.66
C PHE A 78 6.13 -1.98 -33.26
N LEU A 79 6.42 -2.95 -34.14
CA LEU A 79 7.42 -4.03 -34.00
C LEU A 79 7.17 -5.04 -32.88
N TRP A 80 5.99 -5.05 -32.29
CA TRP A 80 5.52 -6.08 -31.36
C TRP A 80 3.99 -6.02 -31.27
N ASP A 81 3.31 -7.13 -30.97
CA ASP A 81 1.89 -7.14 -30.59
C ASP A 81 1.48 -8.56 -30.11
N ASN A 82 0.21 -8.76 -29.77
CA ASN A 82 -0.37 -10.08 -29.51
C ASN A 82 -0.70 -10.83 -30.81
N GLY A 83 -1.03 -12.12 -30.68
CA GLY A 83 -1.33 -13.02 -31.80
C GLY A 83 -2.41 -12.49 -32.76
N LYS A 84 -3.39 -11.73 -32.28
CA LYS A 84 -4.47 -11.18 -33.14
C LYS A 84 -3.94 -10.20 -34.17
N PHE A 85 -2.93 -9.41 -33.81
CA PHE A 85 -2.31 -8.44 -34.69
C PHE A 85 -1.14 -9.04 -35.46
N VAL A 86 -0.26 -9.80 -34.78
CA VAL A 86 0.93 -10.36 -35.43
C VAL A 86 0.57 -11.48 -36.42
N LEU A 87 -0.31 -12.40 -36.02
CA LEU A 87 -0.62 -13.62 -36.79
C LEU A 87 -2.02 -13.62 -37.42
N GLY A 88 -2.87 -12.65 -37.05
CA GLY A 88 -4.27 -12.63 -37.48
C GLY A 88 -5.14 -13.69 -36.83
N LEU A 89 -4.67 -14.29 -35.73
CA LEU A 89 -5.35 -15.38 -35.02
C LEU A 89 -5.46 -15.07 -33.53
N GLY A 90 -6.52 -15.54 -32.90
CA GLY A 90 -6.75 -15.44 -31.46
C GLY A 90 -7.53 -16.64 -30.96
N LEU A 91 -7.77 -16.70 -29.64
CA LEU A 91 -8.62 -17.73 -29.07
C LEU A 91 -9.99 -17.16 -28.68
N ASP A 92 -11.04 -17.92 -28.95
CA ASP A 92 -12.36 -17.64 -28.40
C ASP A 92 -12.31 -17.72 -26.86
N LYS A 93 -13.06 -16.86 -26.19
CA LYS A 93 -13.04 -16.78 -24.73
C LYS A 93 -13.72 -17.95 -24.05
N ALA A 94 -14.72 -18.56 -24.68
CA ALA A 94 -15.52 -19.65 -24.11
C ALA A 94 -15.02 -21.01 -24.61
N THR A 95 -14.87 -21.17 -25.93
CA THR A 95 -14.53 -22.47 -26.53
C THR A 95 -13.03 -22.72 -26.57
N ARG A 96 -12.20 -21.68 -26.41
CA ARG A 96 -10.73 -21.74 -26.55
C ARG A 96 -10.27 -22.27 -27.92
N GLN A 97 -11.13 -22.17 -28.95
CA GLN A 97 -10.79 -22.51 -30.33
C GLN A 97 -10.18 -21.30 -31.05
N ARG A 98 -9.41 -21.55 -32.11
CA ARG A 98 -8.82 -20.51 -32.95
C ARG A 98 -9.90 -19.72 -33.69
N VAL A 99 -9.75 -18.40 -33.69
CA VAL A 99 -10.62 -17.45 -34.38
C VAL A 99 -9.75 -16.48 -35.19
N ALA A 100 -10.14 -16.24 -36.44
CA ALA A 100 -9.47 -15.29 -37.31
C ALA A 100 -9.80 -13.83 -36.93
N HIS A 101 -8.78 -12.98 -36.97
CA HIS A 101 -8.83 -11.55 -36.71
C HIS A 101 -8.19 -10.74 -37.85
N PRO A 102 -8.71 -10.85 -39.09
CA PRO A 102 -8.08 -10.25 -40.28
C PRO A 102 -7.98 -8.72 -40.18
N ALA A 103 -8.96 -8.05 -39.56
CA ALA A 103 -8.91 -6.59 -39.38
C ALA A 103 -7.78 -6.16 -38.42
N ASN A 104 -7.44 -6.97 -37.42
CA ASN A 104 -6.32 -6.70 -36.53
C ASN A 104 -4.99 -6.88 -37.25
N HIS A 105 -4.85 -7.96 -38.01
CA HIS A 105 -3.65 -8.22 -38.80
C HIS A 105 -3.43 -7.16 -39.90
N ALA A 106 -4.50 -6.79 -40.62
CA ALA A 106 -4.45 -5.73 -41.61
C ALA A 106 -3.99 -4.38 -41.00
N ALA A 107 -4.45 -4.04 -39.79
CA ALA A 107 -3.98 -2.86 -39.09
C ALA A 107 -2.49 -2.93 -38.72
N PHE A 108 -1.96 -4.13 -38.42
CA PHE A 108 -0.54 -4.35 -38.18
C PHE A 108 0.26 -4.21 -39.49
N GLN A 109 -0.19 -4.82 -40.57
CA GLN A 109 0.43 -4.69 -41.90
C GLN A 109 0.49 -3.23 -42.36
N GLU A 110 -0.64 -2.52 -42.31
CA GLU A 110 -0.74 -1.13 -42.76
C GLU A 110 0.19 -0.20 -41.97
N LEU A 111 0.27 -0.36 -40.64
CA LEU A 111 1.18 0.42 -39.80
C LEU A 111 2.63 0.25 -40.26
N HIS A 112 3.07 -1.00 -40.45
CA HIS A 112 4.45 -1.32 -40.78
C HIS A 112 4.78 -0.95 -42.22
N ARG A 113 3.90 -1.21 -43.20
CA ARG A 113 4.10 -0.77 -44.59
C ARG A 113 4.27 0.74 -44.69
N ARG A 114 3.47 1.50 -43.96
CA ARG A 114 3.56 2.96 -43.92
C ARG A 114 4.84 3.46 -43.23
N LEU A 115 5.13 2.99 -42.02
CA LEU A 115 6.27 3.50 -41.23
C LEU A 115 7.63 3.01 -41.73
N LEU A 116 7.68 1.81 -42.31
CA LEU A 116 8.91 1.20 -42.82
C LEU A 116 9.11 1.44 -44.32
N ALA A 117 8.26 2.24 -44.97
CA ALA A 117 8.39 2.54 -46.38
C ALA A 117 9.78 3.11 -46.72
N GLY A 118 10.46 2.49 -47.68
CA GLY A 118 11.78 2.92 -48.14
C GLY A 118 12.94 2.61 -47.17
N THR A 119 12.72 1.76 -46.15
CA THR A 119 13.83 1.30 -45.31
C THR A 119 14.76 0.35 -46.08
N GLU A 120 16.07 0.50 -45.87
CA GLU A 120 17.10 -0.42 -46.38
C GLU A 120 17.61 -1.38 -45.29
N ASP A 121 17.10 -1.25 -44.07
CA ASP A 121 17.49 -2.09 -42.94
C ASP A 121 17.00 -3.54 -43.13
N ALA A 122 17.94 -4.48 -43.23
CA ALA A 122 17.65 -5.88 -43.57
C ALA A 122 16.60 -6.56 -42.66
N GLY A 123 16.61 -6.28 -41.36
CA GLY A 123 15.66 -6.85 -40.42
C GLY A 123 14.26 -6.28 -40.57
N LEU A 124 14.15 -4.96 -40.82
CA LEU A 124 12.87 -4.33 -41.11
C LEU A 124 12.30 -4.74 -42.48
N VAL A 125 13.15 -4.95 -43.47
CA VAL A 125 12.76 -5.53 -44.77
C VAL A 125 12.27 -6.98 -44.60
N ALA A 126 12.95 -7.79 -43.80
CA ALA A 126 12.49 -9.14 -43.47
C ALA A 126 11.11 -9.14 -42.82
N LEU A 127 10.82 -8.19 -41.91
CA LEU A 127 9.49 -8.04 -41.33
C LEU A 127 8.44 -7.65 -42.38
N LEU A 128 8.74 -6.74 -43.30
CA LEU A 128 7.81 -6.40 -44.38
C LEU A 128 7.49 -7.61 -45.26
N ARG A 129 8.51 -8.40 -45.61
CA ARG A 129 8.34 -9.65 -46.38
C ARG A 129 7.49 -10.68 -45.63
N PHE A 130 7.76 -10.86 -44.34
CA PHE A 130 6.93 -11.69 -43.45
C PHE A 130 5.47 -11.25 -43.53
N LEU A 131 5.21 -9.95 -43.38
CA LEU A 131 3.86 -9.40 -43.40
C LEU A 131 3.18 -9.49 -44.77
N ASP A 132 3.93 -9.55 -45.87
CA ASP A 132 3.35 -9.67 -47.21
C ASP A 132 3.03 -11.13 -47.58
N VAL A 133 3.81 -12.10 -47.06
CA VAL A 133 3.68 -13.52 -47.41
C VAL A 133 2.89 -14.32 -46.37
N TRP A 134 2.83 -13.85 -45.12
CA TRP A 134 2.18 -14.59 -44.03
C TRP A 134 0.70 -14.88 -44.31
N ALA A 135 0.31 -16.13 -44.06
CA ALA A 135 -1.06 -16.60 -44.10
C ALA A 135 -1.35 -17.46 -42.86
N ALA A 136 -2.55 -17.32 -42.30
CA ALA A 136 -2.95 -18.04 -41.08
C ALA A 136 -2.88 -19.57 -41.22
N ASP A 137 -2.98 -20.11 -42.44
CA ASP A 137 -2.89 -21.55 -42.72
C ASP A 137 -1.47 -22.11 -42.49
N HIS A 138 -0.44 -21.26 -42.44
CA HIS A 138 0.94 -21.66 -42.12
C HIS A 138 1.22 -21.75 -40.61
N PHE A 139 0.22 -21.48 -39.76
CA PHE A 139 0.38 -21.42 -38.31
C PHE A 139 1.05 -22.68 -37.72
N ASP A 140 0.49 -23.86 -37.98
CA ASP A 140 1.03 -25.11 -37.43
C ASP A 140 2.37 -25.48 -38.09
N ALA A 141 2.53 -25.20 -39.39
CA ALA A 141 3.73 -25.52 -40.15
C ALA A 141 4.96 -24.73 -39.68
N CYS A 142 4.77 -23.49 -39.22
CA CYS A 142 5.81 -22.63 -38.66
C CYS A 142 6.07 -22.87 -37.16
N GLY A 143 5.47 -23.91 -36.56
CA GLY A 143 5.73 -24.29 -35.16
C GLY A 143 5.04 -23.41 -34.12
N PHE A 144 4.05 -22.60 -34.51
CA PHE A 144 3.22 -21.89 -33.54
C PHE A 144 2.25 -22.86 -32.83
N THR A 145 1.85 -22.53 -31.61
CA THR A 145 0.86 -23.29 -30.85
C THR A 145 -0.23 -22.39 -30.31
N ASP A 146 -1.43 -22.93 -30.11
CA ASP A 146 -2.60 -22.19 -29.62
C ASP A 146 -2.29 -21.43 -28.31
N ALA A 147 -1.44 -21.99 -27.45
CA ALA A 147 -1.02 -21.37 -26.19
C ALA A 147 -0.32 -20.00 -26.38
N MET A 148 0.23 -19.73 -27.56
CA MET A 148 0.94 -18.50 -27.88
C MET A 148 -0.01 -17.36 -28.33
N LEU A 149 -1.23 -17.66 -28.79
CA LEU A 149 -2.13 -16.68 -29.42
C LEU A 149 -2.62 -15.57 -28.47
N ASP A 150 -2.67 -15.84 -27.16
CA ASP A 150 -3.02 -14.86 -26.13
C ASP A 150 -1.80 -14.11 -25.56
N GLN A 151 -0.61 -14.31 -26.14
CA GLN A 151 0.65 -13.74 -25.67
C GLN A 151 1.20 -12.71 -26.66
N ASN A 152 2.15 -11.89 -26.20
CA ASN A 152 2.81 -10.88 -27.03
C ASN A 152 4.08 -11.43 -27.67
N PHE A 153 4.30 -11.03 -28.92
CA PHE A 153 5.44 -11.39 -29.76
C PHE A 153 6.27 -10.16 -30.08
N MET A 154 7.59 -10.35 -30.19
CA MET A 154 8.52 -9.42 -30.82
C MET A 154 9.33 -10.13 -31.90
N PHE A 155 10.14 -9.40 -32.66
CA PHE A 155 10.83 -9.94 -33.83
C PHE A 155 12.35 -9.79 -33.72
N MET A 156 13.06 -10.72 -34.38
CA MET A 156 14.50 -10.72 -34.53
C MET A 156 14.85 -11.19 -35.95
N LEU A 157 15.93 -10.67 -36.54
CA LEU A 157 16.49 -11.24 -37.77
C LEU A 157 17.43 -12.40 -37.40
N ASP A 158 17.38 -13.50 -38.15
CA ASP A 158 18.21 -14.67 -37.90
C ASP A 158 19.70 -14.31 -37.83
N GLY A 159 20.39 -14.82 -36.81
CA GLY A 159 21.79 -14.53 -36.52
C GLY A 159 22.11 -13.11 -36.04
N ASP A 160 21.13 -12.20 -35.89
CA ASP A 160 21.39 -10.80 -35.53
C ASP A 160 21.80 -10.64 -34.06
N ARG A 161 22.98 -10.04 -33.86
CA ARG A 161 23.57 -9.83 -32.53
C ARG A 161 23.96 -8.38 -32.30
N ASN A 162 23.90 -7.97 -31.04
CA ASN A 162 24.38 -6.68 -30.60
C ASN A 162 25.91 -6.67 -30.44
N ASP A 163 26.49 -5.50 -30.16
CA ASP A 163 27.94 -5.32 -30.04
C ASP A 163 28.52 -6.10 -28.84
N ARG A 164 27.66 -6.62 -27.95
CA ARG A 164 27.99 -7.48 -26.82
C ARG A 164 27.80 -8.97 -27.11
N GLY A 165 27.43 -9.34 -28.34
CA GLY A 165 27.14 -10.72 -28.77
C GLY A 165 25.76 -11.25 -28.35
N GLU A 166 24.92 -10.43 -27.74
CA GLU A 166 23.57 -10.81 -27.32
C GLU A 166 22.59 -10.70 -28.49
N PRO A 167 21.46 -11.45 -28.50
CA PRO A 167 20.43 -11.31 -29.51
C PRO A 167 19.94 -9.86 -29.69
N ARG A 168 19.85 -9.37 -30.93
CA ARG A 168 19.38 -8.00 -31.23
C ARG A 168 17.96 -8.03 -31.79
N PHE A 169 16.99 -7.47 -31.07
CA PHE A 169 15.61 -7.39 -31.54
C PHE A 169 15.43 -6.32 -32.62
N LEU A 170 14.45 -6.49 -33.51
CA LEU A 170 14.22 -5.55 -34.61
C LEU A 170 13.96 -4.12 -34.12
N HIS A 171 13.26 -3.96 -32.98
CA HIS A 171 13.00 -2.65 -32.40
C HIS A 171 14.22 -1.97 -31.76
N ASP A 172 15.30 -2.72 -31.51
CA ASP A 172 16.56 -2.20 -31.01
C ASP A 172 17.50 -1.72 -32.12
N ARG A 173 17.20 -2.06 -33.39
CA ARG A 173 18.01 -1.64 -34.54
C ARG A 173 18.00 -0.11 -34.69
N PRO A 174 19.14 0.54 -35.01
CA PRO A 174 19.20 1.99 -35.16
C PRO A 174 18.21 2.58 -36.19
N ALA A 175 17.92 1.85 -37.27
CA ALA A 175 16.90 2.27 -38.24
C ALA A 175 15.49 2.28 -37.64
N ALA A 176 15.13 1.23 -36.89
CA ALA A 176 13.85 1.12 -36.21
C ALA A 176 13.64 2.23 -35.19
N ARG A 177 14.68 2.51 -34.37
CA ARG A 177 14.67 3.59 -33.37
C ARG A 177 14.41 4.96 -34.02
N ARG A 178 15.14 5.30 -35.10
CA ARG A 178 14.96 6.56 -35.83
C ARG A 178 13.58 6.69 -36.51
N ILE A 179 13.03 5.60 -37.03
CA ILE A 179 11.66 5.60 -37.58
C ILE A 179 10.65 5.85 -36.46
N TRP A 180 10.83 5.18 -35.34
CA TRP A 180 9.94 5.30 -34.20
C TRP A 180 9.99 6.68 -33.55
N GLU A 181 11.18 7.24 -33.33
CA GLU A 181 11.37 8.60 -32.81
C GLU A 181 10.65 9.65 -33.68
N ARG A 182 10.75 9.53 -35.01
CA ARG A 182 10.00 10.39 -35.94
C ARG A 182 8.50 10.19 -35.81
N ALA A 183 8.03 8.95 -35.75
CA ALA A 183 6.60 8.65 -35.61
C ALA A 183 6.03 9.16 -34.28
N VAL A 184 6.80 9.12 -33.20
CA VAL A 184 6.44 9.72 -31.90
C VAL A 184 6.37 11.24 -32.03
N ALA A 185 7.36 11.87 -32.67
CA ALA A 185 7.39 13.32 -32.85
C ALA A 185 6.23 13.85 -33.73
N GLU A 186 5.88 13.13 -34.80
CA GLU A 186 4.78 13.48 -35.72
C GLU A 186 3.39 13.26 -35.09
N GLY A 187 3.27 12.33 -34.14
CA GLY A 187 2.03 12.08 -33.41
C GLY A 187 1.71 13.11 -32.33
N ALA A 188 2.61 14.07 -32.11
CA ALA A 188 2.56 14.97 -30.97
C ALA A 188 1.45 16.00 -31.11
N GLY A 189 0.73 16.27 -30.00
CA GLY A 189 -0.31 17.29 -29.96
C GLY A 189 0.21 18.72 -30.22
N GLY A 190 -0.70 19.70 -30.26
CA GLY A 190 -0.30 21.11 -30.39
C GLY A 190 0.70 21.55 -29.30
N GLU A 191 1.59 22.48 -29.63
CA GLU A 191 2.55 23.02 -28.68
C GLU A 191 1.88 23.85 -27.58
N GLY A 192 2.40 23.75 -26.37
CA GLY A 192 1.94 24.54 -25.23
C GLY A 192 2.98 24.61 -24.12
N ILE A 193 2.72 25.42 -23.09
CA ILE A 193 3.56 25.45 -21.89
C ILE A 193 3.19 24.24 -21.04
N CYS A 194 4.17 23.38 -20.76
CA CYS A 194 4.00 22.23 -19.88
C CYS A 194 3.91 22.68 -18.42
N LEU A 195 2.85 22.28 -17.71
CA LEU A 195 2.64 22.58 -16.30
C LEU A 195 3.61 21.86 -15.35
N VAL A 196 4.35 20.86 -15.85
CA VAL A 196 5.35 20.11 -15.06
C VAL A 196 6.73 20.75 -15.15
N THR A 197 7.17 21.08 -16.37
CA THR A 197 8.53 21.60 -16.64
C THR A 197 8.58 23.12 -16.76
N GLY A 198 7.45 23.78 -17.00
CA GLY A 198 7.38 25.22 -17.33
C GLY A 198 7.88 25.57 -18.73
N THR A 199 8.28 24.59 -19.55
CA THR A 199 8.83 24.80 -20.89
C THR A 199 7.79 24.60 -21.99
N ARG A 200 7.99 25.26 -23.15
CA ARG A 200 7.10 25.12 -24.31
C ARG A 200 7.47 23.86 -25.09
N GLN A 201 6.55 22.92 -25.20
CA GLN A 201 6.75 21.58 -25.76
C GLN A 201 5.44 21.02 -26.35
N PRO A 202 5.49 19.97 -27.19
CA PRO A 202 4.29 19.27 -27.64
C PRO A 202 3.50 18.69 -26.46
N ILE A 203 2.19 18.95 -26.42
CA ILE A 203 1.33 18.58 -25.29
C ILE A 203 0.70 17.21 -25.50
N ALA A 204 0.80 16.38 -24.45
CA ALA A 204 0.16 15.07 -24.41
C ALA A 204 -1.36 15.22 -24.47
N ARG A 205 -1.96 14.73 -25.56
CA ARG A 205 -3.41 14.67 -25.69
C ARG A 205 -4.03 13.72 -24.66
N LEU A 206 -3.40 12.56 -24.48
CA LEU A 206 -3.77 11.53 -23.51
C LEU A 206 -2.56 11.19 -22.65
N HIS A 207 -2.81 11.03 -21.36
CA HIS A 207 -1.78 10.70 -20.38
C HIS A 207 -1.63 9.18 -20.24
N PRO A 208 -0.45 8.68 -19.80
CA PRO A 208 -0.21 7.25 -19.68
C PRO A 208 -1.14 6.55 -18.69
N ALA A 209 -1.37 5.27 -18.94
CA ALA A 209 -2.07 4.38 -18.02
C ALA A 209 -1.12 3.93 -16.91
N ILE A 210 -1.61 4.01 -15.67
CA ILE A 210 -0.89 3.59 -14.47
C ILE A 210 -1.39 2.20 -14.07
N LYS A 211 -0.50 1.21 -14.11
CA LYS A 211 -0.74 -0.20 -13.80
C LYS A 211 -0.26 -0.51 -12.38
N GLY A 212 -0.81 -1.55 -11.75
CA GLY A 212 -0.32 -2.05 -10.45
C GLY A 212 -0.94 -1.41 -9.19
N VAL A 213 -1.88 -0.46 -9.34
CA VAL A 213 -2.71 0.01 -8.23
C VAL A 213 -3.75 -1.06 -7.86
N MET A 214 -3.81 -1.43 -6.59
CA MET A 214 -4.75 -2.43 -6.09
C MET A 214 -6.20 -1.98 -6.30
N GLY A 215 -7.04 -2.88 -6.83
CA GLY A 215 -8.44 -2.59 -7.16
C GLY A 215 -8.66 -1.75 -8.44
N ALA A 216 -7.61 -1.33 -9.13
CA ALA A 216 -7.72 -0.70 -10.45
C ALA A 216 -7.84 -1.74 -11.59
N GLN A 217 -8.21 -1.29 -12.79
CA GLN A 217 -8.26 -2.14 -13.97
C GLN A 217 -6.87 -2.72 -14.30
N SER A 218 -6.82 -3.97 -14.77
CA SER A 218 -5.56 -4.63 -15.15
C SER A 218 -4.85 -3.94 -16.33
N SER A 219 -5.60 -3.26 -17.20
CA SER A 219 -5.10 -2.42 -18.28
C SER A 219 -4.59 -1.05 -17.81
N GLY A 220 -4.71 -0.75 -16.51
CA GLY A 220 -4.31 0.50 -15.89
C GLY A 220 -5.42 1.54 -15.79
N ALA A 221 -5.19 2.56 -14.95
CA ALA A 221 -6.07 3.69 -14.72
C ALA A 221 -5.33 5.02 -14.93
N SER A 222 -6.06 6.10 -15.15
CA SER A 222 -5.45 7.42 -15.40
C SER A 222 -5.37 8.28 -14.14
N ILE A 223 -4.20 8.86 -13.87
CA ILE A 223 -4.04 9.88 -12.82
C ILE A 223 -4.47 11.28 -13.29
N VAL A 224 -4.29 11.57 -14.59
CA VAL A 224 -4.81 12.76 -15.27
C VAL A 224 -5.64 12.29 -16.46
N SER A 225 -6.90 12.72 -16.54
CA SER A 225 -7.79 12.34 -17.65
C SER A 225 -8.95 13.32 -17.83
N PHE A 226 -9.26 13.63 -19.08
CA PHE A 226 -10.40 14.43 -19.51
C PHE A 226 -11.12 13.67 -20.62
N ASN A 227 -12.18 12.94 -20.28
CA ASN A 227 -12.83 11.96 -21.19
C ASN A 227 -14.33 12.24 -21.43
N ASN A 228 -14.81 13.44 -21.10
CA ASN A 228 -16.20 13.87 -21.30
C ASN A 228 -16.20 15.37 -21.61
N ASP A 229 -17.15 15.81 -22.41
CA ASP A 229 -17.28 17.20 -22.89
C ASP A 229 -17.49 18.17 -21.73
N ALA A 230 -18.08 17.70 -20.62
CA ALA A 230 -18.21 18.46 -19.38
C ALA A 230 -16.88 18.92 -18.76
N PHE A 231 -15.74 18.35 -19.18
CA PHE A 231 -14.42 18.78 -18.70
C PHE A 231 -13.73 19.78 -19.64
N THR A 232 -14.35 20.14 -20.76
CA THR A 232 -13.81 21.14 -21.69
C THR A 232 -13.87 22.53 -21.05
N SER A 233 -12.82 23.32 -21.23
CA SER A 233 -12.73 24.66 -20.64
C SER A 233 -11.91 25.57 -21.55
N TYR A 234 -12.33 26.82 -21.73
CA TYR A 234 -11.66 27.82 -22.58
C TYR A 234 -11.38 27.33 -24.02
N GLY A 235 -12.30 26.55 -24.59
CA GLY A 235 -12.15 25.95 -25.94
C GLY A 235 -11.09 24.84 -26.02
N LYS A 236 -10.61 24.33 -24.88
CA LYS A 236 -9.63 23.25 -24.80
C LYS A 236 -10.32 21.92 -24.54
N GLU A 237 -9.79 20.89 -25.18
CA GLU A 237 -10.29 19.52 -25.08
C GLU A 237 -9.19 18.56 -24.59
N GLN A 238 -9.62 17.48 -23.94
CA GLN A 238 -8.72 16.41 -23.48
C GLN A 238 -7.52 16.96 -22.67
N GLY A 239 -6.30 16.47 -22.90
CA GLY A 239 -5.08 16.90 -22.21
C GLY A 239 -4.73 18.39 -22.35
N LEU A 240 -5.31 19.12 -23.31
CA LEU A 240 -5.11 20.57 -23.41
C LEU A 240 -5.71 21.33 -22.21
N ASN A 241 -6.67 20.73 -21.48
CA ASN A 241 -7.23 21.32 -20.26
C ASN A 241 -6.24 21.37 -19.09
N ALA A 242 -5.22 20.51 -19.08
CA ALA A 242 -4.10 20.56 -18.13
C ALA A 242 -2.81 20.22 -18.88
N PRO A 243 -2.23 21.19 -19.62
CA PRO A 243 -1.19 20.90 -20.59
C PRO A 243 0.07 20.36 -19.90
N VAL A 244 0.39 19.10 -20.19
CA VAL A 244 1.65 18.45 -19.80
C VAL A 244 2.32 17.98 -21.08
N SER A 245 3.63 18.18 -21.23
CA SER A 245 4.33 17.74 -22.43
C SER A 245 4.34 16.23 -22.54
N GLU A 246 4.47 15.71 -23.75
CA GLU A 246 4.56 14.26 -23.97
C GLU A 246 5.72 13.63 -23.21
N ALA A 247 6.88 14.31 -23.21
CA ALA A 247 8.06 13.88 -22.47
C ALA A 247 7.79 13.81 -20.96
N ALA A 248 7.18 14.85 -20.38
CA ALA A 248 6.87 14.85 -18.96
C ALA A 248 5.77 13.84 -18.60
N ALA A 249 4.76 13.69 -19.47
CA ALA A 249 3.69 12.73 -19.29
C ALA A 249 4.23 11.31 -19.28
N PHE A 250 5.08 10.99 -20.25
CA PHE A 250 5.84 9.76 -20.31
C PHE A 250 6.66 9.54 -19.05
N GLY A 251 7.49 10.51 -18.65
CA GLY A 251 8.43 10.40 -17.55
C GLY A 251 7.73 10.05 -16.24
N TYR A 252 6.75 10.87 -15.82
CA TYR A 252 6.05 10.58 -14.58
C TYR A 252 5.30 9.22 -14.63
N GLY A 253 4.80 8.82 -15.81
CA GLY A 253 4.08 7.56 -16.00
C GLY A 253 4.99 6.33 -15.88
N ALA A 254 6.17 6.40 -16.49
CA ALA A 254 7.21 5.37 -16.40
C ALA A 254 7.71 5.22 -14.96
N ALA A 255 8.05 6.34 -14.31
CA ALA A 255 8.45 6.36 -12.90
C ALA A 255 7.40 5.73 -11.98
N LEU A 256 6.13 6.15 -12.10
CA LEU A 256 5.07 5.64 -11.24
C LEU A 256 4.80 4.15 -11.47
N ASN A 257 4.83 3.68 -12.73
CA ASN A 257 4.71 2.25 -13.04
C ASN A 257 5.89 1.42 -12.49
N ALA A 258 7.11 1.97 -12.51
CA ALA A 258 8.28 1.31 -11.92
C ALA A 258 8.13 1.15 -10.40
N LEU A 259 7.67 2.20 -9.71
CA LEU A 259 7.38 2.16 -8.27
C LEU A 259 6.27 1.14 -7.94
N LEU A 260 5.24 1.04 -8.79
CA LEU A 260 4.10 0.14 -8.59
C LEU A 260 4.37 -1.32 -9.00
N ALA A 261 5.46 -1.57 -9.72
CA ALA A 261 5.83 -2.90 -10.21
C ALA A 261 5.96 -3.90 -9.06
N ARG A 262 5.63 -5.17 -9.35
CA ARG A 262 5.78 -6.25 -8.38
C ARG A 262 7.27 -6.42 -8.05
N GLY A 263 7.62 -6.38 -6.77
CA GLY A 263 9.00 -6.51 -6.33
C GLY A 263 9.83 -5.23 -6.39
N SER A 264 9.22 -4.06 -6.61
CA SER A 264 9.94 -2.78 -6.60
C SER A 264 10.61 -2.47 -5.25
N GLY A 265 10.03 -2.95 -4.14
CA GLY A 265 10.43 -2.59 -2.78
C GLY A 265 9.96 -1.20 -2.34
N ASN A 266 9.37 -0.43 -3.25
CA ASN A 266 8.98 0.98 -3.06
C ASN A 266 7.45 1.17 -3.01
N ARG A 267 6.74 0.14 -2.54
CA ARG A 267 5.28 0.08 -2.53
C ARG A 267 4.75 -0.64 -1.28
N LEU A 268 3.71 -0.07 -0.67
CA LEU A 268 2.95 -0.63 0.44
C LEU A 268 1.43 -0.52 0.18
N VAL A 269 0.64 -1.31 0.90
CA VAL A 269 -0.83 -1.21 0.90
C VAL A 269 -1.29 -0.77 2.28
N ILE A 270 -2.07 0.30 2.33
CA ILE A 270 -2.59 0.89 3.59
C ILE A 270 -4.09 1.11 3.43
N GLY A 271 -4.90 0.23 4.01
CA GLY A 271 -6.34 0.19 3.77
C GLY A 271 -6.67 -0.03 2.29
N ASP A 272 -7.42 0.90 1.68
CA ASP A 272 -7.78 0.86 0.26
C ASP A 272 -6.75 1.53 -0.67
N ALA A 273 -5.69 2.14 -0.11
CA ALA A 273 -4.71 2.91 -0.86
C ALA A 273 -3.44 2.09 -1.15
N THR A 274 -3.03 2.09 -2.43
CA THR A 274 -1.67 1.69 -2.83
C THR A 274 -0.75 2.88 -2.64
N THR A 275 0.24 2.74 -1.77
CA THR A 275 1.18 3.81 -1.41
C THR A 275 2.53 3.52 -2.03
N VAL A 276 3.07 4.47 -2.79
CA VAL A 276 4.44 4.44 -3.31
C VAL A 276 5.30 5.49 -2.64
N PHE A 277 6.60 5.24 -2.60
CA PHE A 277 7.55 6.16 -1.97
C PHE A 277 8.94 6.05 -2.60
N TRP A 278 9.67 7.16 -2.58
CA TRP A 278 11.04 7.23 -3.09
C TRP A 278 11.79 8.38 -2.40
N ALA A 279 13.11 8.25 -2.34
CA ALA A 279 14.00 9.32 -1.91
C ALA A 279 14.52 10.10 -3.13
N ASP A 280 14.91 11.35 -2.97
CA ASP A 280 15.87 11.96 -3.89
C ASP A 280 17.27 11.36 -3.67
N ALA A 281 18.15 11.55 -4.66
CA ALA A 281 19.52 11.04 -4.62
C ALA A 281 20.55 12.14 -4.36
N SER A 282 20.16 13.26 -3.72
CA SER A 282 21.10 14.36 -3.44
C SER A 282 22.24 13.92 -2.52
N GLY A 283 21.97 12.99 -1.59
CA GLY A 283 22.96 12.34 -0.73
C GLY A 283 23.62 11.10 -1.35
N GLY A 284 23.43 10.86 -2.65
CA GLY A 284 23.92 9.67 -3.36
C GLY A 284 22.93 8.49 -3.36
N GLU A 285 23.16 7.56 -4.28
CA GLU A 285 22.22 6.47 -4.59
C GLU A 285 22.07 5.45 -3.47
N GLU A 286 23.16 5.16 -2.77
CA GLU A 286 23.16 4.26 -1.62
C GLU A 286 22.35 4.84 -0.45
N SER A 287 22.51 6.13 -0.16
CA SER A 287 21.74 6.84 0.86
C SER A 287 20.24 6.81 0.53
N ALA A 288 19.88 7.14 -0.71
CA ALA A 288 18.50 7.10 -1.18
C ALA A 288 17.88 5.71 -1.01
N LYS A 289 18.60 4.65 -1.38
CA LYS A 289 18.08 3.28 -1.25
C LYS A 289 17.93 2.84 0.20
N LYS A 290 18.85 3.23 1.08
CA LYS A 290 18.74 2.97 2.52
C LYS A 290 17.54 3.69 3.14
N ALA A 291 17.28 4.94 2.75
CA ALA A 291 16.11 5.68 3.22
C ALA A 291 14.81 4.98 2.80
N GLU A 292 14.74 4.48 1.56
CA GLU A 292 13.58 3.73 1.05
C GLU A 292 13.36 2.42 1.80
N VAL A 293 14.41 1.64 2.07
CA VAL A 293 14.33 0.40 2.86
C VAL A 293 13.88 0.69 4.29
N LEU A 294 14.51 1.67 4.95
CA LEU A 294 14.14 2.03 6.32
C LEU A 294 12.69 2.55 6.40
N PHE A 295 12.24 3.33 5.42
CA PHE A 295 10.83 3.76 5.36
C PHE A 295 9.87 2.58 5.26
N HIS A 296 10.18 1.60 4.41
CA HIS A 296 9.38 0.40 4.25
C HIS A 296 9.25 -0.35 5.57
N ASP A 297 10.38 -0.61 6.23
CA ASP A 297 10.44 -1.40 7.47
C ASP A 297 9.79 -0.68 8.66
N LEU A 298 9.84 0.66 8.69
CA LEU A 298 9.16 1.47 9.68
C LEU A 298 7.63 1.38 9.61
N LEU A 299 7.05 1.18 8.43
CA LEU A 299 5.59 1.21 8.24
C LEU A 299 4.97 -0.17 8.08
N SER A 300 5.75 -1.12 7.58
CA SER A 300 5.34 -2.51 7.38
C SER A 300 6.50 -3.43 7.76
N PRO A 301 6.84 -3.50 9.06
CA PRO A 301 7.89 -4.38 9.53
C PRO A 301 7.59 -5.81 9.09
N PRO A 302 8.59 -6.58 8.61
CA PRO A 302 8.36 -7.95 8.20
C PRO A 302 7.79 -8.76 9.37
N PRO A 303 6.84 -9.67 9.11
CA PRO A 303 6.44 -10.62 10.13
C PRO A 303 7.67 -11.46 10.48
N ALA A 304 8.00 -11.54 11.76
CA ALA A 304 9.10 -12.36 12.20
C ALA A 304 8.67 -13.84 12.25
N GLU A 305 9.45 -14.70 11.62
CA GLU A 305 9.21 -16.15 11.61
C GLU A 305 9.62 -16.78 12.95
N ASP A 306 10.60 -16.17 13.65
CA ASP A 306 11.06 -16.62 14.97
C ASP A 306 11.38 -15.46 15.95
N ALA A 307 11.83 -15.83 17.17
CA ALA A 307 12.12 -14.88 18.23
C ALA A 307 13.36 -14.02 17.97
N ASP A 308 14.36 -14.56 17.26
CA ASP A 308 15.64 -13.91 17.00
C ASP A 308 15.50 -12.91 15.84
N GLU A 309 14.78 -13.27 14.78
CA GLU A 309 14.41 -12.38 13.69
C GLU A 309 13.51 -11.25 14.19
N ALA A 310 12.55 -11.56 15.06
CA ALA A 310 11.72 -10.56 15.71
C ALA A 310 12.57 -9.60 16.57
N GLN A 311 13.63 -10.10 17.20
CA GLN A 311 14.55 -9.31 18.01
C GLN A 311 15.47 -8.43 17.14
N ALA A 312 15.92 -8.92 15.99
CA ALA A 312 16.71 -8.16 15.04
C ALA A 312 15.90 -7.00 14.43
N ILE A 313 14.69 -7.28 13.95
CA ILE A 313 13.74 -6.27 13.44
C ILE A 313 13.41 -5.25 14.53
N ARG A 314 13.15 -5.72 15.76
CA ARG A 314 13.00 -4.83 16.92
C ARG A 314 14.22 -3.95 17.07
N ASN A 315 15.42 -4.50 17.19
CA ASN A 315 16.64 -3.74 17.48
C ASN A 315 16.95 -2.71 16.38
N ALA A 316 16.61 -2.98 15.12
CA ALA A 316 16.76 -2.03 14.02
C ALA A 316 15.75 -0.86 14.09
N LEU A 317 14.50 -1.13 14.50
CA LEU A 317 13.43 -0.14 14.53
C LEU A 317 13.26 0.55 15.90
N LEU A 318 13.74 -0.09 16.97
CA LEU A 318 13.64 0.37 18.35
C LEU A 318 14.24 1.78 18.55
N PRO A 319 15.41 2.13 17.97
CA PRO A 319 15.94 3.48 18.06
C PRO A 319 14.96 4.54 17.55
N VAL A 320 14.26 4.30 16.44
CA VAL A 320 13.24 5.24 15.92
C VAL A 320 12.04 5.30 16.86
N SER A 321 11.61 4.17 17.42
CA SER A 321 10.53 4.13 18.43
C SER A 321 10.86 4.83 19.74
N GLN A 322 12.15 4.90 20.08
CA GLN A 322 12.65 5.62 21.25
C GLN A 322 12.87 7.12 20.95
N GLY A 323 12.53 7.57 19.75
CA GLY A 323 12.70 8.96 19.33
C GLY A 323 14.16 9.35 19.12
N ARG A 324 15.07 8.39 18.90
CA ARG A 324 16.46 8.70 18.58
C ARG A 324 16.54 9.38 17.20
N PRO A 325 17.38 10.43 17.04
CA PRO A 325 17.57 11.09 15.75
C PRO A 325 18.05 10.12 14.67
N VAL A 326 17.59 10.28 13.42
CA VAL A 326 17.98 9.42 12.29
C VAL A 326 19.49 9.33 12.12
N ARG A 327 20.22 10.43 12.29
CA ARG A 327 21.69 10.46 12.26
C ARG A 327 22.38 9.49 13.23
N GLU A 328 21.73 9.09 14.31
CA GLU A 328 22.29 8.12 15.26
C GLU A 328 21.96 6.67 14.90
N ILE A 329 20.95 6.48 14.05
CA ILE A 329 20.39 5.18 13.68
C ILE A 329 20.99 4.73 12.34
N ALA A 330 21.15 5.68 11.43
CA ALA A 330 21.74 5.50 10.12
C ALA A 330 22.59 6.76 9.80
N PRO A 331 23.80 6.87 10.37
CA PRO A 331 24.68 8.04 10.18
C PRO A 331 25.06 8.31 8.73
N GLU A 332 24.98 7.29 7.88
CA GLU A 332 25.17 7.40 6.43
C GLU A 332 24.00 8.05 5.67
N LEU A 333 22.84 8.24 6.31
CA LEU A 333 21.72 8.94 5.69
C LEU A 333 21.90 10.46 5.82
N ASP A 334 21.92 11.15 4.69
CA ASP A 334 21.84 12.61 4.69
C ASP A 334 20.47 13.05 5.23
N GLU A 335 20.47 13.79 6.35
CA GLU A 335 19.27 14.29 7.00
C GLU A 335 18.41 15.20 6.10
N ARG A 336 18.99 15.75 5.04
CA ARG A 336 18.33 16.61 4.07
C ARG A 336 17.75 15.86 2.87
N THR A 337 17.99 14.55 2.76
CA THR A 337 17.43 13.69 1.70
C THR A 337 15.93 13.93 1.62
N ARG A 338 15.45 14.44 0.49
CA ARG A 338 14.02 14.62 0.28
C ARG A 338 13.38 13.28 0.06
N PHE A 339 12.20 13.13 0.62
CA PHE A 339 11.46 11.88 0.58
C PHE A 339 10.02 12.16 0.20
N TYR A 340 9.51 11.34 -0.70
CA TYR A 340 8.22 11.53 -1.32
C TYR A 340 7.34 10.32 -1.03
N VAL A 341 6.08 10.59 -0.66
CA VAL A 341 5.09 9.54 -0.40
C VAL A 341 3.78 9.89 -1.10
N LEU A 342 3.29 8.96 -1.92
CA LEU A 342 2.08 9.14 -2.72
C LEU A 342 1.10 7.98 -2.46
N GLY A 343 -0.07 8.30 -1.91
CA GLY A 343 -1.17 7.34 -1.71
C GLY A 343 -2.19 7.43 -2.84
N LEU A 344 -2.44 6.32 -3.53
CA LEU A 344 -3.37 6.21 -4.65
C LEU A 344 -4.51 5.23 -4.33
N SER A 345 -5.75 5.63 -4.59
CA SER A 345 -6.90 4.73 -4.54
C SER A 345 -7.58 4.61 -5.90
N PRO A 346 -8.10 3.43 -6.26
CA PRO A 346 -8.86 3.27 -7.50
C PRO A 346 -10.19 4.03 -7.43
N ASN A 347 -10.61 4.61 -8.55
CA ASN A 347 -11.95 5.13 -8.79
C ASN A 347 -12.38 4.82 -10.23
N ILE A 348 -12.87 3.59 -10.45
CA ILE A 348 -13.26 3.05 -11.76
C ILE A 348 -12.10 3.13 -12.77
N ALA A 349 -12.08 4.16 -13.62
CA ALA A 349 -11.08 4.37 -14.67
C ALA A 349 -10.01 5.41 -14.28
N ARG A 350 -10.15 6.04 -13.11
CA ARG A 350 -9.28 7.11 -12.62
C ARG A 350 -8.62 6.74 -11.31
N LEU A 351 -7.48 7.34 -11.03
CA LEU A 351 -6.81 7.26 -9.74
C LEU A 351 -7.07 8.53 -8.93
N SER A 352 -7.46 8.37 -7.68
CA SER A 352 -7.56 9.48 -6.74
C SER A 352 -6.30 9.55 -5.89
N VAL A 353 -5.70 10.74 -5.81
CA VAL A 353 -4.61 11.00 -4.87
C VAL A 353 -5.20 11.15 -3.47
N ARG A 354 -5.01 10.14 -2.61
CA ARG A 354 -5.49 10.14 -1.22
C ARG A 354 -4.64 11.07 -0.36
N PHE A 355 -3.33 11.03 -0.54
CA PHE A 355 -2.39 11.91 0.14
C PHE A 355 -1.09 12.04 -0.67
N TRP A 356 -0.44 13.17 -0.51
CA TRP A 356 0.88 13.48 -1.05
C TRP A 356 1.70 14.11 0.07
N LEU A 357 2.93 13.62 0.24
CA LEU A 357 3.89 14.16 1.19
C LEU A 357 5.23 14.34 0.49
N GLU A 358 5.83 15.50 0.73
CA GLU A 358 7.19 15.85 0.34
C GLU A 358 7.83 16.49 1.58
N ASP A 359 8.84 15.84 2.15
CA ASP A 359 9.57 16.36 3.32
C ASP A 359 10.99 15.79 3.35
N SER A 360 11.79 16.12 4.36
CA SER A 360 13.02 15.36 4.60
C SER A 360 12.71 13.99 5.23
N PHE A 361 13.54 12.99 4.90
CA PHE A 361 13.41 11.66 5.48
C PHE A 361 13.50 11.70 7.01
N SER A 362 14.39 12.51 7.57
CA SER A 362 14.50 12.71 9.03
C SER A 362 13.21 13.21 9.67
N ALA A 363 12.54 14.20 9.06
CA ALA A 363 11.28 14.72 9.58
C ALA A 363 10.17 13.67 9.56
N ILE A 364 10.13 12.82 8.53
CA ILE A 364 9.18 11.71 8.44
C ILE A 364 9.45 10.66 9.52
N ALA A 365 10.71 10.21 9.65
CA ALA A 365 11.11 9.22 10.64
C ALA A 365 10.82 9.69 12.08
N GLU A 366 11.08 10.96 12.40
CA GLU A 366 10.72 11.54 13.70
C GLU A 366 9.20 11.49 13.97
N ARG A 367 8.36 11.76 12.97
CA ARG A 367 6.90 11.70 13.11
C ARG A 367 6.38 10.28 13.27
N VAL A 368 7.01 9.31 12.61
CA VAL A 368 6.75 7.88 12.81
C VAL A 368 7.18 7.46 14.23
N GLY A 369 8.35 7.89 14.70
CA GLY A 369 8.79 7.67 16.08
C GLY A 369 7.79 8.23 17.10
N ARG A 370 7.31 9.47 16.89
CA ARG A 370 6.26 10.07 17.73
C ARG A 370 4.94 9.29 17.69
N HIS A 371 4.58 8.69 16.55
CA HIS A 371 3.42 7.79 16.47
C HIS A 371 3.58 6.57 17.36
N TRP A 372 4.76 5.96 17.38
CA TRP A 372 5.03 4.82 18.23
C TRP A 372 5.03 5.18 19.72
N GLU A 373 5.57 6.34 20.08
CA GLU A 373 5.49 6.85 21.45
C GLU A 373 4.03 7.12 21.88
N ASP A 374 3.20 7.65 20.97
CA ASP A 374 1.76 7.84 21.22
C ASP A 374 1.06 6.50 21.51
N LEU A 375 1.45 5.43 20.82
CA LEU A 375 0.91 4.08 21.01
C LEU A 375 1.46 3.33 22.23
N ARG A 376 2.55 3.80 22.83
CA ARG A 376 3.24 3.09 23.91
C ARG A 376 2.30 2.83 25.08
N ILE A 377 2.11 1.57 25.45
CA ILE A 377 1.24 1.17 26.57
C ILE A 377 1.79 -0.09 27.21
N ASP A 378 1.65 -0.21 28.54
CA ASP A 378 2.11 -1.33 29.33
C ASP A 378 0.96 -2.02 30.09
N PRO A 379 0.88 -3.37 30.05
CA PRO A 379 1.76 -4.28 29.31
C PRO A 379 1.70 -4.08 27.80
N SER A 380 2.83 -4.23 27.10
CA SER A 380 2.84 -4.11 25.64
C SER A 380 2.00 -5.25 25.01
N PRO A 381 1.02 -4.93 24.13
CA PRO A 381 0.23 -5.94 23.43
C PRO A 381 0.96 -6.57 22.25
N TRP A 382 2.14 -6.06 21.89
CA TRP A 382 2.92 -6.53 20.76
C TRP A 382 4.39 -6.69 21.15
N ARG A 383 5.08 -7.58 20.43
CA ARG A 383 6.52 -7.72 20.56
C ARG A 383 7.24 -6.68 19.69
N THR A 384 6.74 -6.38 18.49
CA THR A 384 7.22 -5.31 17.59
C THR A 384 6.15 -4.24 17.44
N ALA A 385 6.55 -3.00 17.12
CA ALA A 385 5.57 -1.96 16.81
C ALA A 385 4.59 -2.44 15.72
N PRO A 386 3.28 -2.18 15.87
CA PRO A 386 2.27 -2.74 14.97
C PRO A 386 2.30 -1.99 13.63
N ALA A 387 2.11 -2.73 12.55
CA ALA A 387 1.83 -2.11 11.25
C ALA A 387 0.49 -1.36 11.30
N VAL A 388 0.36 -0.30 10.49
CA VAL A 388 -0.83 0.58 10.50
C VAL A 388 -2.13 -0.21 10.23
N TRP A 389 -2.07 -1.24 9.38
CA TRP A 389 -3.25 -2.08 9.09
C TRP A 389 -3.76 -2.85 10.32
N MET A 390 -2.88 -3.22 11.26
CA MET A 390 -3.28 -3.89 12.51
C MET A 390 -4.08 -2.94 13.41
N LEU A 391 -3.71 -1.66 13.44
CA LEU A 391 -4.45 -0.62 14.16
C LEU A 391 -5.84 -0.41 13.54
N LEU A 392 -5.89 -0.30 12.21
CA LEU A 392 -7.14 -0.08 11.47
C LEU A 392 -8.09 -1.28 11.61
N ARG A 393 -7.57 -2.51 11.71
CA ARG A 393 -8.37 -3.73 11.92
C ARG A 393 -9.21 -3.66 13.20
N GLU A 394 -8.73 -3.00 14.26
CA GLU A 394 -9.47 -2.82 15.52
C GLU A 394 -10.70 -1.90 15.41
N THR A 395 -10.85 -1.21 14.28
CA THR A 395 -12.03 -0.38 13.97
C THR A 395 -13.11 -1.17 13.25
N ALA A 396 -12.78 -2.35 12.72
CA ALA A 396 -13.63 -3.10 11.83
C ALA A 396 -14.48 -4.16 12.57
N PRO A 397 -15.77 -4.30 12.22
CA PRO A 397 -16.59 -5.43 12.65
C PRO A 397 -15.92 -6.78 12.43
N LEU A 398 -15.86 -7.59 13.49
CA LEU A 398 -15.25 -8.93 13.50
C LEU A 398 -13.75 -8.94 13.11
N GLY A 399 -13.08 -7.78 13.11
CA GLY A 399 -11.70 -7.65 12.66
C GLY A 399 -11.49 -7.98 11.17
N LYS A 400 -12.53 -7.86 10.34
CA LYS A 400 -12.49 -8.09 8.89
C LYS A 400 -12.01 -6.83 8.16
N THR A 401 -10.89 -6.91 7.45
CA THR A 401 -10.24 -5.74 6.82
C THR A 401 -11.09 -5.06 5.77
N GLU A 402 -11.95 -5.81 5.08
CA GLU A 402 -12.93 -5.29 4.11
C GLU A 402 -13.99 -4.37 4.74
N ASN A 403 -14.16 -4.41 6.07
CA ASN A 403 -15.09 -3.56 6.80
C ASN A 403 -14.42 -2.31 7.39
N ILE A 404 -13.14 -2.05 7.12
CA ILE A 404 -12.48 -0.81 7.49
C ILE A 404 -13.07 0.33 6.66
N ALA A 405 -13.44 1.44 7.30
CA ALA A 405 -13.94 2.61 6.59
C ALA A 405 -12.91 3.10 5.55
N PRO A 406 -13.26 3.23 4.26
CA PRO A 406 -12.28 3.49 3.20
C PRO A 406 -11.42 4.73 3.42
N GLN A 407 -12.00 5.82 3.92
CA GLN A 407 -11.29 7.08 4.14
C GLN A 407 -10.37 7.03 5.38
N LEU A 408 -10.69 6.19 6.36
CA LEU A 408 -10.01 6.18 7.66
C LEU A 408 -8.54 5.80 7.52
N ALA A 409 -8.22 4.84 6.66
CA ALA A 409 -6.84 4.39 6.45
C ALA A 409 -5.94 5.51 5.94
N GLY A 410 -6.39 6.24 4.91
CA GLY A 410 -5.65 7.38 4.36
C GLY A 410 -5.52 8.54 5.34
N GLU A 411 -6.54 8.81 6.14
CA GLU A 411 -6.51 9.86 7.16
C GLU A 411 -5.56 9.54 8.32
N VAL A 412 -5.59 8.31 8.83
CA VAL A 412 -4.65 7.83 9.86
C VAL A 412 -3.23 7.88 9.33
N MET A 413 -3.00 7.42 8.10
CA MET A 413 -1.66 7.45 7.51
C MET A 413 -1.15 8.88 7.32
N ARG A 414 -2.00 9.79 6.84
CA ARG A 414 -1.67 11.21 6.75
C ARG A 414 -1.30 11.77 8.13
N ALA A 415 -2.04 11.44 9.18
CA ALA A 415 -1.74 11.89 10.54
C ALA A 415 -0.38 11.35 11.05
N ILE A 416 -0.04 10.11 10.73
CA ILE A 416 1.27 9.52 11.07
C ILE A 416 2.39 10.28 10.34
N LEU A 417 2.29 10.38 9.01
CA LEU A 417 3.33 10.95 8.15
C LEU A 417 3.54 12.47 8.31
N THR A 418 2.47 13.21 8.64
CA THR A 418 2.53 14.67 8.84
C THR A 418 2.72 15.06 10.30
N GLY A 419 2.58 14.12 11.24
CA GLY A 419 2.56 14.40 12.68
C GLY A 419 1.29 15.13 13.14
N GLY A 420 0.29 15.28 12.27
CA GLY A 420 -1.00 15.90 12.57
C GLY A 420 -1.88 15.04 13.49
N ARG A 421 -3.00 15.62 13.93
CA ARG A 421 -4.01 14.92 14.76
C ARG A 421 -4.56 13.71 14.03
N TYR A 422 -4.81 12.62 14.76
CA TYR A 422 -5.59 11.51 14.23
C TYR A 422 -7.01 11.98 13.87
N PRO A 423 -7.64 11.36 12.87
CA PRO A 423 -9.04 11.64 12.60
C PRO A 423 -9.88 11.22 13.81
N ARG A 424 -10.83 12.08 14.24
CA ARG A 424 -11.71 11.81 15.39
C ARG A 424 -12.51 10.51 15.24
N SER A 425 -12.76 10.11 13.99
CA SER A 425 -13.41 8.84 13.64
C SER A 425 -12.61 7.62 14.11
N LEU A 426 -11.28 7.69 14.26
CA LEU A 426 -10.46 6.57 14.75
C LEU A 426 -10.86 6.18 16.18
N LEU A 427 -10.84 7.15 17.10
CA LEU A 427 -11.23 6.92 18.49
C LEU A 427 -12.70 6.50 18.59
N ALA A 428 -13.58 7.20 17.87
CA ALA A 428 -15.00 6.89 17.87
C ALA A 428 -15.28 5.46 17.37
N ALA A 429 -14.59 4.99 16.33
CA ALA A 429 -14.76 3.65 15.79
C ALA A 429 -14.29 2.58 16.79
N VAL A 430 -13.12 2.75 17.41
CA VAL A 430 -12.61 1.82 18.44
C VAL A 430 -13.57 1.73 19.63
N ILE A 431 -14.04 2.86 20.14
CA ILE A 431 -15.00 2.87 21.26
C ILE A 431 -16.33 2.22 20.87
N THR A 432 -16.81 2.46 19.64
CA THR A 432 -18.02 1.82 19.13
C THR A 432 -17.87 0.30 19.07
N ARG A 433 -16.71 -0.20 18.62
CA ARG A 433 -16.38 -1.63 18.63
C ARG A 433 -16.38 -2.23 20.03
N ILE A 434 -15.76 -1.55 20.99
CA ILE A 434 -15.75 -1.99 22.40
C ILE A 434 -17.18 -2.03 22.96
N ARG A 435 -18.00 -1.02 22.68
CA ARG A 435 -19.41 -0.97 23.11
C ARG A 435 -20.27 -2.06 22.45
N ALA A 436 -19.90 -2.50 21.26
CA ALA A 436 -20.55 -3.60 20.55
C ALA A 436 -20.15 -4.99 21.08
N GLY A 437 -19.31 -5.07 22.13
CA GLY A 437 -18.93 -6.31 22.79
C GLY A 437 -17.54 -6.83 22.42
N ASP A 438 -16.78 -6.12 21.57
CA ASP A 438 -15.40 -6.52 21.30
C ASP A 438 -14.56 -6.42 22.59
N PRO A 439 -13.56 -7.31 22.77
CA PRO A 439 -12.67 -7.23 23.91
C PRO A 439 -11.84 -5.93 23.87
N VAL A 440 -11.60 -5.36 25.05
CA VAL A 440 -10.60 -4.31 25.23
C VAL A 440 -9.22 -4.96 25.29
N ASN A 441 -8.65 -5.20 24.12
CA ASN A 441 -7.27 -5.65 23.97
C ASN A 441 -6.30 -4.46 24.07
N GLY A 442 -4.99 -4.73 24.16
CA GLY A 442 -4.02 -3.65 24.30
C GLY A 442 -3.85 -2.82 23.03
N VAL A 443 -4.18 -3.34 21.85
CA VAL A 443 -4.13 -2.56 20.61
C VAL A 443 -5.18 -1.44 20.65
N LYS A 444 -6.41 -1.75 21.05
CA LYS A 444 -7.49 -0.76 21.26
C LYS A 444 -7.13 0.25 22.34
N ALA A 445 -6.57 -0.21 23.45
CA ALA A 445 -6.12 0.67 24.53
C ALA A 445 -4.99 1.61 24.06
N ALA A 446 -4.02 1.11 23.29
CA ALA A 446 -2.97 1.90 22.68
C ALA A 446 -3.51 2.92 21.68
N ILE A 447 -4.48 2.56 20.83
CA ILE A 447 -5.13 3.51 19.91
C ILE A 447 -5.82 4.63 20.71
N CYS A 448 -6.53 4.29 21.79
CA CYS A 448 -7.15 5.28 22.67
C CYS A 448 -6.09 6.22 23.26
N ARG A 449 -5.00 5.67 23.81
CA ARG A 449 -3.90 6.47 24.36
C ARG A 449 -3.28 7.37 23.28
N ALA A 450 -3.02 6.85 22.09
CA ALA A 450 -2.41 7.59 21.00
C ALA A 450 -3.26 8.77 20.53
N CYS A 451 -4.58 8.57 20.39
CA CYS A 451 -5.50 9.65 20.03
C CYS A 451 -5.47 10.76 21.08
N LEU A 452 -5.59 10.40 22.35
CA LEU A 452 -5.70 11.35 23.45
C LEU A 452 -4.39 12.09 23.75
N ASN A 453 -3.26 11.38 23.77
CA ASN A 453 -1.95 11.98 23.99
C ASN A 453 -1.58 12.92 22.86
N ARG A 454 -1.82 12.52 21.61
CA ARG A 454 -1.58 13.40 20.45
C ARG A 454 -2.49 14.62 20.49
N ASP A 455 -3.76 14.46 20.86
CA ASP A 455 -4.69 15.58 20.97
C ASP A 455 -4.33 16.56 22.09
N SER A 456 -3.82 16.05 23.22
CA SER A 456 -3.27 16.84 24.33
C SER A 456 -2.02 17.62 23.88
N ARG A 457 -1.06 16.93 23.25
CA ARG A 457 0.21 17.53 22.79
C ARG A 457 0.00 18.64 21.76
N LEU A 458 -0.93 18.43 20.82
CA LEU A 458 -1.24 19.41 19.77
C LEU A 458 -2.33 20.42 20.20
N GLY A 459 -2.86 20.30 21.42
CA GLY A 459 -3.91 21.15 21.98
C GLY A 459 -3.40 22.49 22.50
N THR A 460 -4.29 23.47 22.57
CA THR A 460 -4.00 24.76 23.23
C THR A 460 -3.99 24.65 24.76
N LYS A 461 -4.72 23.67 25.30
CA LYS A 461 -4.69 23.31 26.73
C LYS A 461 -3.83 22.07 26.90
N LYS A 462 -2.71 22.21 27.62
CA LYS A 462 -1.94 21.06 28.09
C LYS A 462 -2.80 20.31 29.11
N THR A 463 -3.26 19.13 28.75
CA THR A 463 -3.82 18.16 29.71
C THR A 463 -2.72 17.22 30.15
N GLU A 464 -2.83 16.65 31.35
CA GLU A 464 -1.89 15.64 31.84
C GLU A 464 -1.75 14.51 30.83
N GLU A 465 -0.51 14.05 30.64
CA GLU A 465 -0.20 12.96 29.74
C GLU A 465 -0.77 11.65 30.30
N ILE A 466 -1.42 10.86 29.45
CA ILE A 466 -1.98 9.59 29.91
C ILE A 466 -0.82 8.64 30.24
N PRO A 467 -0.84 8.02 31.43
CA PRO A 467 0.24 7.15 31.88
C PRO A 467 0.47 6.01 30.88
N VAL A 468 1.73 5.56 30.77
CA VAL A 468 2.10 4.42 29.92
C VAL A 468 1.66 3.10 30.56
N SER A 469 1.74 2.98 31.88
CA SER A 469 1.42 1.78 32.65
C SER A 469 0.37 2.09 33.74
N LEU A 470 0.05 1.10 34.57
CA LEU A 470 -0.87 1.29 35.69
C LEU A 470 -0.36 2.36 36.67
N ASN A 471 -0.89 3.57 36.55
CA ASN A 471 -0.77 4.61 37.55
C ASN A 471 -1.97 4.56 38.52
N ARG A 472 -1.71 4.35 39.83
CA ARG A 472 -2.75 4.28 40.86
C ARG A 472 -3.22 5.65 41.35
N ASP A 473 -2.44 6.69 41.07
CA ASP A 473 -2.65 8.06 41.54
C ASP A 473 -3.34 8.95 40.50
N GLU A 474 -3.46 8.49 39.25
CA GLU A 474 -4.18 9.17 38.16
C GLU A 474 -5.56 9.66 38.62
N ALA A 475 -5.74 10.99 38.61
CA ALA A 475 -6.91 11.64 39.19
C ALA A 475 -8.13 11.63 38.27
N ASN A 476 -7.96 11.38 36.96
CA ASN A 476 -9.06 11.44 36.01
C ASN A 476 -10.18 10.43 36.38
N PRO A 477 -11.43 10.90 36.59
CA PRO A 477 -12.54 10.04 37.00
C PRO A 477 -12.79 8.88 36.05
N ALA A 478 -12.66 9.09 34.74
CA ALA A 478 -12.93 8.05 33.76
C ALA A 478 -11.88 6.93 33.79
N TYR A 479 -10.60 7.29 33.95
CA TYR A 479 -9.52 6.30 34.12
C TYR A 479 -9.72 5.48 35.41
N ARG A 480 -10.05 6.14 36.54
CA ARG A 480 -10.39 5.48 37.80
C ARG A 480 -11.58 4.52 37.65
N LEU A 481 -12.63 4.92 36.94
CA LEU A 481 -13.78 4.06 36.69
C LEU A 481 -13.45 2.86 35.82
N GLY A 482 -12.55 3.02 34.84
CA GLY A 482 -11.99 1.91 34.08
C GLY A 482 -11.27 0.89 34.97
N ARG A 483 -10.41 1.38 35.87
CA ARG A 483 -9.74 0.56 36.89
C ARG A 483 -10.76 -0.15 37.78
N LEU A 484 -11.74 0.57 38.31
CA LEU A 484 -12.79 0.01 39.16
C LEU A 484 -13.53 -1.13 38.44
N PHE A 485 -13.90 -0.93 37.17
CA PHE A 485 -14.57 -1.95 36.38
C PHE A 485 -13.73 -3.22 36.22
N ALA A 486 -12.42 -3.09 35.99
CA ALA A 486 -11.51 -4.23 35.94
C ALA A 486 -11.39 -4.98 37.27
N VAL A 487 -11.36 -4.26 38.40
CA VAL A 487 -11.34 -4.85 39.76
C VAL A 487 -12.63 -5.62 40.02
N LEU A 488 -13.79 -5.06 39.68
CA LEU A 488 -15.10 -5.71 39.86
C LEU A 488 -15.23 -6.97 39.00
N GLU A 489 -14.73 -6.94 37.76
CA GLU A 489 -14.73 -8.11 36.88
C GLU A 489 -13.78 -9.19 37.40
N GLY A 490 -12.60 -8.79 37.89
CA GLY A 490 -11.65 -9.67 38.56
C GLY A 490 -12.27 -10.37 39.76
N ALA A 491 -13.01 -9.64 40.61
CA ALA A 491 -13.70 -10.18 41.77
C ALA A 491 -14.78 -11.20 41.37
N GLN A 492 -15.58 -10.89 40.33
CA GLN A 492 -16.57 -11.84 39.79
C GLN A 492 -15.89 -13.13 39.34
N ARG A 493 -14.85 -13.03 38.49
CA ARG A 493 -14.13 -14.19 37.96
C ARG A 493 -13.48 -15.02 39.07
N ALA A 494 -12.89 -14.37 40.07
CA ALA A 494 -12.26 -15.06 41.19
C ALA A 494 -13.28 -15.82 42.05
N ALA A 495 -14.49 -15.28 42.19
CA ALA A 495 -15.56 -15.86 43.03
C ALA A 495 -16.35 -16.98 42.33
N LEU A 496 -16.64 -16.81 41.04
CA LEU A 496 -17.56 -17.68 40.30
C LEU A 496 -16.89 -18.53 39.22
N GLY A 497 -15.61 -18.29 38.92
CA GLY A 497 -14.93 -18.92 37.79
C GLY A 497 -15.44 -18.39 36.45
N ASP A 498 -15.55 -19.27 35.46
CA ASP A 498 -16.09 -18.94 34.15
C ASP A 498 -17.62 -18.87 34.18
N VAL A 499 -18.15 -17.76 33.68
CA VAL A 499 -19.59 -17.48 33.63
C VAL A 499 -20.03 -17.29 32.19
N ASN A 500 -21.27 -17.69 31.87
CA ASN A 500 -21.82 -17.58 30.50
C ASN A 500 -21.77 -16.15 29.93
N ALA A 501 -21.92 -15.13 30.78
CA ALA A 501 -21.71 -13.74 30.41
C ALA A 501 -21.20 -12.96 31.63
N SER A 502 -20.00 -12.42 31.51
CA SER A 502 -19.35 -11.63 32.55
C SER A 502 -19.97 -10.23 32.64
N ILE A 503 -19.63 -9.49 33.70
CA ILE A 503 -20.04 -8.07 33.79
C ILE A 503 -19.47 -7.25 32.61
N ARG A 504 -18.32 -7.64 32.06
CA ARG A 504 -17.74 -7.01 30.87
C ARG A 504 -18.67 -7.15 29.68
N ASP A 505 -19.14 -8.37 29.40
CA ASP A 505 -19.96 -8.66 28.22
C ASP A 505 -21.31 -7.93 28.27
N ARG A 506 -21.87 -7.74 29.46
CA ARG A 506 -23.19 -7.12 29.65
C ARG A 506 -23.15 -5.61 29.85
N TYR A 507 -22.12 -5.11 30.53
CA TYR A 507 -22.16 -3.76 31.10
C TYR A 507 -21.01 -2.86 30.68
N PHE A 508 -19.99 -3.33 29.94
CA PHE A 508 -18.87 -2.46 29.58
C PHE A 508 -19.34 -1.22 28.79
N GLY A 509 -20.19 -1.42 27.79
CA GLY A 509 -20.68 -0.32 26.95
C GLY A 509 -21.49 0.72 27.72
N ALA A 510 -22.31 0.28 28.68
CA ALA A 510 -23.09 1.18 29.53
C ALA A 510 -22.26 1.83 30.64
N ALA A 511 -21.33 1.09 31.26
CA ALA A 511 -20.45 1.59 32.31
C ALA A 511 -19.47 2.65 31.78
N SER A 512 -18.97 2.47 30.56
CA SER A 512 -18.10 3.45 29.91
C SER A 512 -18.87 4.68 29.40
N ALA A 513 -20.13 4.55 28.97
CA ALA A 513 -20.90 5.70 28.45
C ALA A 513 -21.66 6.47 29.55
N THR A 514 -22.32 5.77 30.48
CA THR A 514 -23.18 6.32 31.53
C THR A 514 -22.87 5.70 32.90
N PRO A 515 -21.73 6.02 33.52
CA PRO A 515 -21.29 5.37 34.77
C PRO A 515 -22.32 5.39 35.90
N ALA A 516 -22.98 6.54 36.12
CA ALA A 516 -23.92 6.73 37.22
C ALA A 516 -25.10 5.75 37.23
N SER A 517 -25.52 5.24 36.07
CA SER A 517 -26.65 4.29 35.99
C SER A 517 -26.25 2.83 36.21
N VAL A 518 -24.95 2.51 36.19
CA VAL A 518 -24.46 1.12 36.16
C VAL A 518 -23.61 0.79 37.39
N PHE A 519 -22.67 1.65 37.77
CA PHE A 519 -21.73 1.37 38.87
C PHE A 519 -22.39 1.11 40.23
N PRO A 520 -23.46 1.82 40.65
CA PRO A 520 -24.14 1.49 41.91
C PRO A 520 -24.65 0.05 41.97
N MET A 521 -25.18 -0.46 40.84
CA MET A 521 -25.66 -1.83 40.72
C MET A 521 -24.49 -2.82 40.70
N LEU A 522 -23.41 -2.53 39.98
CA LEU A 522 -22.22 -3.39 39.96
C LEU A 522 -21.56 -3.52 41.34
N LEU A 523 -21.46 -2.43 42.09
CA LEU A 523 -20.91 -2.41 43.46
C LEU A 523 -21.77 -3.22 44.43
N ARG A 524 -23.10 -3.11 44.34
CA ARG A 524 -24.00 -3.94 45.14
C ARG A 524 -23.81 -5.43 44.83
N ASN A 525 -23.66 -5.78 43.56
CA ASN A 525 -23.45 -7.17 43.14
C ASN A 525 -22.07 -7.69 43.56
N SER A 526 -21.03 -6.85 43.55
CA SER A 526 -19.69 -7.27 43.97
C SER A 526 -19.63 -7.67 45.44
N ASN A 527 -20.49 -7.12 46.31
CA ASN A 527 -20.56 -7.53 47.71
C ASN A 527 -20.86 -9.04 47.87
N HIS A 528 -21.66 -9.61 46.97
CA HIS A 528 -21.91 -11.05 46.95
C HIS A 528 -20.65 -11.83 46.54
N HIS A 529 -19.94 -11.39 45.50
CA HIS A 529 -18.67 -12.00 45.07
C HIS A 529 -17.60 -11.94 46.18
N LEU A 530 -17.47 -10.80 46.85
CA LEU A 530 -16.56 -10.64 47.99
C LEU A 530 -16.95 -11.52 49.18
N ALA A 531 -18.25 -11.68 49.46
CA ALA A 531 -18.72 -12.60 50.50
C ALA A 531 -18.37 -14.06 50.18
N VAL A 532 -18.52 -14.49 48.92
CA VAL A 532 -18.09 -15.82 48.46
C VAL A 532 -16.59 -16.00 48.65
N LEU A 533 -15.77 -15.03 48.24
CA LEU A 533 -14.31 -15.09 48.40
C LEU A 533 -13.86 -15.12 49.86
N ARG A 534 -14.51 -14.35 50.75
CA ARG A 534 -14.19 -14.33 52.19
C ARG A 534 -14.56 -15.63 52.90
N LYS A 535 -15.67 -16.26 52.50
CA LYS A 535 -16.15 -17.51 53.11
C LYS A 535 -15.53 -18.76 52.49
N GLY A 536 -14.97 -18.66 51.30
CA GLY A 536 -14.28 -19.76 50.60
C GLY A 536 -12.78 -19.76 50.82
N ASP A 537 -12.05 -20.42 49.92
CA ASP A 537 -10.61 -20.72 50.06
C ASP A 537 -9.67 -19.52 49.75
N LYS A 538 -10.23 -18.36 49.40
CA LYS A 538 -9.46 -17.19 48.94
C LYS A 538 -9.75 -15.90 49.74
N PRO A 539 -9.77 -15.93 51.09
CA PRO A 539 -10.16 -14.77 51.90
C PRO A 539 -9.21 -13.59 51.76
N ARG A 540 -7.90 -13.85 51.63
CA ARG A 540 -6.87 -12.82 51.38
C ARG A 540 -7.12 -12.08 50.06
N LEU A 541 -7.51 -12.80 49.01
CA LEU A 541 -7.81 -12.22 47.71
C LEU A 541 -9.10 -11.37 47.77
N GLY A 542 -10.11 -11.82 48.52
CA GLY A 542 -11.31 -11.04 48.80
C GLY A 542 -11.00 -9.70 49.48
N GLY A 543 -10.16 -9.72 50.53
CA GLY A 543 -9.70 -8.51 51.20
C GLY A 543 -8.91 -7.56 50.30
N TRP A 544 -8.09 -8.11 49.39
CA TRP A 544 -7.37 -7.31 48.39
C TRP A 544 -8.34 -6.57 47.44
N PHE A 545 -9.34 -7.26 46.88
CA PHE A 545 -10.34 -6.64 46.02
C PHE A 545 -11.12 -5.53 46.75
N GLU A 546 -11.53 -5.78 48.00
CA GLU A 546 -12.24 -4.79 48.83
C GLU A 546 -11.37 -3.54 49.07
N GLY A 547 -10.07 -3.74 49.37
CA GLY A 547 -9.10 -2.64 49.50
C GLY A 547 -8.90 -1.85 48.21
N GLU A 548 -8.77 -2.50 47.06
CA GLU A 548 -8.64 -1.82 45.76
C GLU A 548 -9.90 -1.04 45.38
N ILE A 549 -11.09 -1.60 45.62
CA ILE A 549 -12.36 -0.89 45.42
C ILE A 549 -12.41 0.37 46.29
N GLY A 550 -12.07 0.25 47.58
CA GLY A 550 -12.02 1.37 48.52
C GLY A 550 -11.03 2.46 48.07
N GLN A 551 -9.82 2.07 47.64
CA GLN A 551 -8.79 2.99 47.16
C GLN A 551 -9.24 3.79 45.94
N ILE A 552 -9.90 3.14 44.98
CA ILE A 552 -10.35 3.80 43.76
C ILE A 552 -11.52 4.74 44.05
N LEU A 553 -12.52 4.28 44.82
CA LEU A 553 -13.68 5.08 45.20
C LEU A 553 -13.31 6.29 46.07
N GLY A 554 -12.32 6.14 46.95
CA GLY A 554 -11.83 7.22 47.82
C GLY A 554 -11.22 8.41 47.06
N GLY A 555 -10.83 8.23 45.79
CA GLY A 555 -10.35 9.32 44.94
C GLY A 555 -11.35 9.81 43.90
N LEU A 556 -12.65 9.54 44.05
CA LEU A 556 -13.72 10.10 43.23
C LEU A 556 -14.43 11.21 44.02
N ASP A 557 -14.03 12.47 43.82
CA ASP A 557 -14.47 13.61 44.65
C ASP A 557 -15.97 13.96 44.55
N SER A 558 -16.61 13.71 43.41
CA SER A 558 -17.96 14.22 43.10
C SER A 558 -18.99 13.14 42.73
N GLY A 559 -18.73 11.89 43.12
CA GLY A 559 -19.58 10.73 42.77
C GLY A 559 -19.47 10.30 41.30
N PHE A 560 -20.38 9.43 40.85
CA PHE A 560 -20.34 8.87 39.50
C PHE A 560 -20.82 9.88 38.43
N PRO A 561 -20.04 10.12 37.36
CA PRO A 561 -20.46 10.96 36.24
C PRO A 561 -21.71 10.41 35.55
N ARG A 562 -22.64 11.30 35.17
CA ARG A 562 -23.87 10.93 34.43
C ARG A 562 -23.58 10.40 33.03
N SER A 563 -22.58 10.96 32.37
CA SER A 563 -22.15 10.56 31.03
C SER A 563 -20.66 10.85 30.84
N LEU A 564 -19.97 10.01 30.07
CA LEU A 564 -18.59 10.26 29.63
C LEU A 564 -18.56 10.58 28.13
N ARG A 565 -17.76 11.58 27.76
CA ARG A 565 -17.47 11.89 26.35
C ARG A 565 -16.63 10.78 25.72
N ILE A 566 -16.47 10.80 24.39
CA ILE A 566 -15.72 9.74 23.70
C ILE A 566 -14.27 9.68 24.16
N GLU A 567 -13.68 10.83 24.51
CA GLU A 567 -12.32 10.94 25.02
C GLU A 567 -12.18 10.27 26.39
N ASP A 568 -13.16 10.48 27.27
CA ASP A 568 -13.20 9.87 28.59
C ASP A 568 -13.58 8.39 28.54
N GLN A 569 -14.38 7.96 27.56
CA GLN A 569 -14.56 6.55 27.24
C GLN A 569 -13.23 5.89 26.82
N GLY A 570 -12.39 6.62 26.09
CA GLY A 570 -11.00 6.21 25.81
C GLY A 570 -10.17 6.06 27.09
N ARG A 571 -10.20 7.04 27.99
CA ARG A 571 -9.52 6.97 29.30
C ARG A 571 -10.00 5.79 30.15
N PHE A 572 -11.29 5.53 30.13
CA PHE A 572 -11.89 4.35 30.78
C PHE A 572 -11.31 3.06 30.23
N ALA A 573 -11.23 2.91 28.90
CA ALA A 573 -10.66 1.72 28.27
C ALA A 573 -9.18 1.52 28.64
N ILE A 574 -8.40 2.61 28.70
CA ILE A 574 -6.99 2.57 29.10
C ILE A 574 -6.84 2.14 30.57
N GLY A 575 -7.60 2.77 31.48
CA GLY A 575 -7.57 2.41 32.92
C GLY A 575 -8.01 0.97 33.18
N TYR A 576 -9.02 0.49 32.44
CA TYR A 576 -9.44 -0.91 32.46
C TYR A 576 -8.30 -1.84 32.01
N TYR A 577 -7.64 -1.52 30.89
CA TYR A 577 -6.53 -2.31 30.35
C TYR A 577 -5.36 -2.39 31.34
N HIS A 578 -4.89 -1.25 31.85
CA HIS A 578 -3.79 -1.21 32.82
C HIS A 578 -4.08 -2.03 34.07
N GLN A 579 -5.28 -1.90 34.66
CA GLN A 579 -5.62 -2.65 35.87
C GLN A 579 -5.80 -4.14 35.61
N ARG A 580 -6.38 -4.52 34.47
CA ARG A 580 -6.66 -5.93 34.12
C ARG A 580 -5.39 -6.71 33.80
N TYR A 581 -4.43 -6.08 33.12
CA TYR A 581 -3.30 -6.80 32.52
C TYR A 581 -1.96 -6.58 33.27
N SER A 582 -1.83 -5.58 34.14
CA SER A 582 -0.58 -5.29 34.87
C SER A 582 0.02 -6.49 35.62
N GLY A 583 -0.81 -7.37 36.20
CA GLY A 583 -0.34 -8.56 36.92
C GLY A 583 0.09 -9.75 36.05
N LYS A 584 -0.30 -9.78 34.75
CA LYS A 584 0.04 -10.90 33.85
C LYS A 584 1.45 -10.78 33.25
N ALA A 585 1.97 -9.56 33.09
CA ALA A 585 3.30 -9.32 32.52
C ALA A 585 4.45 -9.87 33.40
N ALA A 586 4.29 -9.83 34.72
CA ALA A 586 5.27 -10.38 35.66
C ALA A 586 5.33 -11.93 35.63
N ALA A 587 4.29 -12.60 35.13
CA ALA A 587 4.26 -14.07 35.02
C ALA A 587 4.81 -14.58 33.67
N SER A 588 4.87 -13.75 32.63
CA SER A 588 5.41 -14.12 31.31
C SER A 588 6.93 -14.00 31.19
N THR A 589 7.58 -13.28 32.11
CA THR A 589 9.05 -13.17 32.15
C THR A 589 9.75 -14.38 32.77
N ASP A 590 9.00 -15.36 33.30
CA ASP A 590 9.54 -16.51 34.05
C ASP A 590 9.16 -17.89 33.49
N ARG A 591 8.64 -17.99 32.26
CA ARG A 591 8.40 -19.28 31.59
C ARG A 591 8.79 -19.27 30.10
N PRO A 592 9.91 -19.90 29.72
CA PRO A 592 10.16 -20.24 28.33
C PRO A 592 9.31 -21.46 27.94
N GLY A 593 8.49 -21.30 26.88
CA GLY A 593 7.88 -22.41 26.14
C GLY A 593 6.56 -22.94 26.69
N ALA A 594 5.44 -22.40 26.20
CA ALA A 594 4.20 -23.17 26.08
C ALA A 594 3.42 -22.66 24.86
N THR A 595 3.55 -23.42 23.78
CA THR A 595 2.85 -23.26 22.50
C THR A 595 1.35 -23.51 22.71
N GLU A 596 0.50 -22.50 22.46
CA GLU A 596 -0.94 -22.74 22.31
C GLU A 596 -1.17 -23.49 20.99
N GLN A 597 -1.54 -24.76 21.10
CA GLN A 597 -1.97 -25.59 19.98
C GLN A 597 -3.27 -25.03 19.41
N THR A 598 -3.23 -24.57 18.17
CA THR A 598 -4.40 -24.37 17.33
C THR A 598 -5.04 -25.73 17.05
N VAL A 599 -6.25 -25.93 17.59
CA VAL A 599 -7.15 -27.01 17.19
C VAL A 599 -7.54 -26.77 15.73
N SER A 600 -7.14 -27.69 14.86
CA SER A 600 -7.68 -27.82 13.50
C SER A 600 -9.08 -28.42 13.59
N GLU A 601 -10.07 -27.75 13.04
CA GLU A 601 -11.32 -28.40 12.60
C GLU A 601 -11.42 -28.27 11.08
N ASP A 602 -11.89 -29.35 10.47
CA ASP A 602 -11.96 -29.67 9.04
C ASP A 602 -12.61 -28.61 8.13
#